data_AF-W4PEH0-F1
#
_entry.id   AF-W4PEH0-F1
#
_cell.length_a   1.000
_cell.length_b   1.000
_cell.length_c   1.000
_cell.angle_alpha   90.00
_cell.angle_beta   90.00
_cell.angle_gamma   90.00
#
_symmetry.space_group_name_H-M   'P 1'
#
loop_
_entity.id
_entity.type
_entity.pdbx_description
1 polymer ?
#
loop_
_entity_poly.entity_id
_entity_poly.type
_entity_poly.pdbx_seq_one_letter_code
_entity_poly.pdbx_strand_id
1 'polypeptide(L)'
;MEDENLKVSATGSNDSGVSWIVETEGKTIFHAGDLCNWYARFLVDGTPEGEVFSEEFGQYINPVAEEKWFLGELKDIRKITDSFDLVMFPVDGRIGNGYTLGGRQFIERLKVGMFVPMHFVMSGFESAWRMEPFCKEKDVPFWCIGHEGDSITI
;
A
#
# COMPACT_ATOMS: atom_id res chain seq x y z
N MET A 1 -14.19 14.40 -7.62
CA MET A 1 -15.30 14.40 -8.60
C MET A 1 -16.46 13.69 -7.95
N GLU A 2 -17.68 14.18 -8.11
CA GLU A 2 -18.85 13.62 -7.45
C GLU A 2 -20.03 13.69 -8.41
N ASP A 3 -20.68 12.54 -8.62
CA ASP A 3 -22.02 12.40 -9.17
C ASP A 3 -22.90 11.59 -8.20
N GLU A 4 -24.16 11.34 -8.54
CA GLU A 4 -25.12 10.66 -7.64
C GLU A 4 -24.71 9.23 -7.24
N ASN A 5 -23.83 8.57 -8.01
CA ASN A 5 -23.48 7.15 -7.84
C ASN A 5 -21.97 6.91 -7.59
N LEU A 6 -21.14 7.93 -7.84
CA LEU A 6 -19.69 7.83 -7.78
C LEU A 6 -19.10 9.10 -7.18
N LYS A 7 -18.36 8.93 -6.09
CA LYS A 7 -17.53 9.97 -5.50
C LYS A 7 -16.08 9.53 -5.47
N VAL A 8 -15.21 10.37 -6.02
CA VAL A 8 -13.77 10.13 -6.13
C VAL A 8 -13.01 11.26 -5.46
N SER A 9 -12.20 10.89 -4.47
CA SER A 9 -11.28 11.79 -3.77
C SER A 9 -9.84 11.37 -4.08
N ALA A 10 -9.01 12.34 -4.50
CA ALA A 10 -7.57 12.14 -4.59
C ALA A 10 -6.94 12.48 -3.23
N THR A 11 -6.11 11.58 -2.73
CA THR A 11 -5.26 11.77 -1.56
C THR A 11 -3.80 11.86 -1.98
N GLY A 12 -2.97 12.39 -1.09
CA GLY A 12 -1.55 12.50 -1.36
C GLY A 12 -0.89 11.13 -1.59
N SER A 13 0.32 11.20 -2.11
CA SER A 13 1.27 10.10 -2.18
C SER A 13 2.60 10.62 -1.65
N ASN A 14 3.42 9.75 -1.08
CA ASN A 14 4.80 10.07 -0.73
C ASN A 14 5.75 9.97 -1.94
N ASP A 15 5.22 9.69 -3.13
CA ASP A 15 5.92 9.76 -4.42
C ASP A 15 5.15 10.66 -5.39
N SER A 16 5.58 10.77 -6.65
CA SER A 16 5.08 11.70 -7.68
C SER A 16 3.63 11.44 -8.14
N GLY A 17 2.94 10.45 -7.55
CA GLY A 17 1.57 10.05 -7.87
C GLY A 17 0.50 10.58 -6.89
N VAL A 18 -0.70 10.01 -6.98
CA VAL A 18 -1.79 10.21 -6.02
C VAL A 18 -2.41 8.87 -5.66
N SER A 19 -2.99 8.78 -4.46
CA SER A 19 -3.86 7.68 -4.07
C SER A 19 -5.32 8.08 -4.22
N TRP A 20 -6.23 7.10 -4.30
CA TRP A 20 -7.64 7.35 -4.59
C TRP A 20 -8.54 6.69 -3.56
N ILE A 21 -9.53 7.45 -3.10
CA ILE A 21 -10.70 6.92 -2.39
C ILE A 21 -11.88 7.01 -3.35
N VAL A 22 -12.50 5.87 -3.64
CA VAL A 22 -13.65 5.74 -4.53
C VAL A 22 -14.82 5.22 -3.71
N GLU A 23 -15.87 6.02 -3.62
CA GLU A 23 -17.14 5.66 -2.99
C GLU A 23 -18.17 5.41 -4.10
N THR A 24 -18.69 4.18 -4.17
CA THR A 24 -19.68 3.79 -5.17
C THR A 24 -20.52 2.62 -4.69
N GLU A 25 -21.80 2.57 -5.04
CA GLU A 25 -22.74 1.50 -4.65
C GLU A 25 -22.72 1.16 -3.13
N GLY A 26 -22.49 2.16 -2.29
CA GLY A 26 -22.39 2.00 -0.83
C GLY A 26 -21.09 1.35 -0.33
N LYS A 27 -20.09 1.17 -1.20
CA LYS A 27 -18.75 0.66 -0.89
C LYS A 27 -17.73 1.78 -0.90
N THR A 28 -16.72 1.68 -0.04
CA THR A 28 -15.54 2.55 0.01
C THR A 28 -14.30 1.76 -0.41
N ILE A 29 -13.72 2.12 -1.55
CA ILE A 29 -12.57 1.46 -2.14
C ILE A 29 -11.35 2.38 -2.05
N PHE A 30 -10.22 1.85 -1.59
CA PHE A 30 -8.94 2.54 -1.65
C PHE A 30 -8.06 1.95 -2.75
N HIS A 31 -7.50 2.81 -3.60
CA HIS A 31 -6.47 2.45 -4.56
C HIS A 31 -5.22 3.28 -4.27
N ALA A 32 -4.17 2.63 -3.78
CA ALA A 32 -2.96 3.32 -3.34
C ALA A 32 -2.19 4.03 -4.47
N GLY A 33 -2.36 3.58 -5.72
CA GLY A 33 -1.46 3.99 -6.79
C GLY A 33 -0.05 3.54 -6.41
N ASP A 34 0.90 4.48 -6.40
CA ASP A 34 2.28 4.26 -5.94
C ASP A 34 2.53 4.61 -4.47
N LEU A 35 1.50 4.91 -3.66
CA LEU A 35 1.69 5.15 -2.22
C LEU A 35 2.23 3.87 -1.54
N CYS A 36 3.49 3.88 -1.12
CA CYS A 36 4.13 2.76 -0.42
C CYS A 36 5.37 3.20 0.36
N ASN A 37 5.81 2.36 1.29
CA ASN A 37 7.11 2.51 1.94
C ASN A 37 8.22 1.92 1.04
N TRP A 38 8.59 2.67 0.00
CA TRP A 38 9.54 2.25 -1.05
C TRP A 38 10.96 1.95 -0.53
N TYR A 39 11.32 2.50 0.62
CA TYR A 39 12.66 2.38 1.20
C TYR A 39 12.72 1.41 2.41
N ALA A 40 11.68 0.58 2.59
CA ALA A 40 11.54 -0.34 3.71
C ALA A 40 12.74 -1.28 3.93
N ARG A 41 13.49 -1.62 2.87
CA ARG A 41 14.72 -2.44 2.96
C ARG A 41 15.80 -1.86 3.87
N PHE A 42 15.83 -0.55 4.01
CA PHE A 42 16.84 0.12 4.84
C PHE A 42 16.41 0.23 6.31
N LEU A 43 15.22 -0.28 6.66
CA LEU A 43 14.65 -0.23 8.02
C LEU A 43 14.75 -1.57 8.76
N VAL A 44 15.07 -2.66 8.07
CA VAL A 44 15.06 -4.03 8.65
C VAL A 44 16.40 -4.45 9.27
N ASP A 45 17.51 -3.83 8.88
CA ASP A 45 18.87 -4.22 9.29
C ASP A 45 19.61 -3.02 9.92
N GLY A 46 19.20 -2.62 11.13
CA GLY A 46 19.82 -1.51 11.86
C GLY A 46 19.71 -0.19 11.08
N THR A 47 18.63 0.54 11.31
CA THR A 47 18.33 1.77 10.57
C THR A 47 19.53 2.73 10.56
N PRO A 48 20.08 3.05 9.39
CA PRO A 48 21.22 3.97 9.28
C PRO A 48 20.86 5.35 9.83
N GLU A 49 21.79 5.97 10.57
CA GLU A 49 21.66 7.38 10.94
C GLU A 49 22.00 8.25 9.72
N GLY A 50 20.98 8.73 9.01
CA GLY A 50 21.13 9.71 7.93
C GLY A 50 20.80 9.16 6.54
N GLU A 51 21.47 9.73 5.53
CA GLU A 51 21.20 9.41 4.13
C GLU A 51 21.93 8.13 3.69
N VAL A 52 21.25 7.32 2.90
CA VAL A 52 21.80 6.14 2.20
C VAL A 52 21.55 6.25 0.72
N PHE A 53 22.44 5.70 -0.08
CA PHE A 53 22.24 5.61 -1.52
C PHE A 53 21.31 4.45 -1.85
N SER A 54 20.19 4.74 -2.51
CA SER A 54 19.31 3.73 -3.10
C SER A 54 19.75 3.44 -4.53
N GLU A 55 20.32 2.26 -4.78
CA GLU A 55 20.69 1.83 -6.13
C GLU A 55 19.47 1.68 -7.05
N GLU A 56 18.33 1.25 -6.51
CA GLU A 56 17.09 1.05 -7.27
C GLU A 56 16.56 2.38 -7.84
N PHE A 57 16.65 3.46 -7.06
CA PHE A 57 16.11 4.76 -7.43
C PHE A 57 17.19 5.78 -7.83
N GLY A 58 18.47 5.39 -7.78
CA GLY A 58 19.61 6.21 -8.19
C GLY A 58 19.79 7.50 -7.38
N GLN A 59 19.38 7.52 -6.12
CA GLN A 59 19.38 8.74 -5.28
C GLN A 59 19.75 8.47 -3.83
N TYR A 60 20.26 9.50 -3.15
CA TYR A 60 20.42 9.51 -1.69
C TYR A 60 19.10 9.84 -1.02
N ILE A 61 18.72 9.05 -0.02
CA ILE A 61 17.46 9.19 0.72
C ILE A 61 17.70 8.97 2.20
N ASN A 62 16.87 9.54 3.06
CA ASN A 62 16.85 9.23 4.48
C ASN A 62 15.67 8.28 4.78
N PRO A 63 15.89 6.97 5.01
CA PRO A 63 14.81 5.99 5.12
C PRO A 63 13.80 6.31 6.22
N VAL A 64 14.27 6.90 7.33
CA VAL A 64 13.42 7.28 8.46
C VAL A 64 12.53 8.47 8.10
N ALA A 65 13.09 9.45 7.38
CA ALA A 65 12.31 10.60 6.92
C ALA A 65 11.25 10.17 5.89
N GLU A 66 11.62 9.29 4.95
CA GLU A 66 10.73 8.73 3.95
C GLU A 66 9.59 7.91 4.58
N GLU A 67 9.90 7.03 5.53
CA GLU A 67 8.87 6.31 6.29
C GLU A 67 7.95 7.29 7.03
N LYS A 68 8.50 8.32 7.67
CA LYS A 68 7.70 9.32 8.38
C LYS A 68 6.75 10.06 7.44
N TRP A 69 7.16 10.36 6.21
CA TRP A 69 6.30 10.96 5.20
C TRP A 69 5.20 9.99 4.77
N PHE A 70 5.55 8.74 4.46
CA PHE A 70 4.57 7.69 4.18
C PHE A 70 3.51 7.54 5.30
N LEU A 71 3.96 7.48 6.56
CA LEU A 71 3.06 7.40 7.72
C LEU A 71 2.21 8.68 7.90
N GLY A 72 2.73 9.83 7.45
CA GLY A 72 1.99 11.09 7.36
C GLY A 72 0.82 11.00 6.39
N GLU A 73 1.05 10.46 5.19
CA GLU A 73 -0.02 10.24 4.19
C GLU A 73 -1.11 9.31 4.73
N LEU A 74 -0.73 8.21 5.42
CA LEU A 74 -1.71 7.33 6.06
C LEU A 74 -2.56 8.04 7.12
N LYS A 75 -1.94 8.96 7.87
CA LYS A 75 -2.65 9.79 8.86
C LYS A 75 -3.62 10.75 8.18
N ASP A 76 -3.26 11.31 7.04
CA ASP A 76 -4.10 12.24 6.29
C ASP A 76 -5.28 11.52 5.61
N ILE A 77 -5.05 10.34 5.03
CA ILE A 77 -6.12 9.45 4.54
C ILE A 77 -7.12 9.15 5.66
N ARG A 78 -6.63 8.81 6.86
CA ARG A 78 -7.47 8.50 8.02
C ARG A 78 -8.37 9.67 8.47
N LYS A 79 -8.03 10.92 8.14
CA LYS A 79 -8.90 12.08 8.42
C LYS A 79 -10.13 12.12 7.52
N ILE A 80 -10.08 11.48 6.35
CA ILE A 80 -11.20 11.39 5.40
C ILE A 80 -12.10 10.21 5.80
N THR A 81 -11.51 9.02 5.96
CA THR A 81 -12.18 7.82 6.44
C THR A 81 -11.17 6.88 7.08
N ASP A 82 -11.59 6.11 8.10
CA ASP A 82 -10.76 5.12 8.78
C ASP A 82 -11.06 3.67 8.34
N SER A 83 -11.99 3.48 7.40
CA SER A 83 -12.51 2.17 7.00
C SER A 83 -12.70 2.07 5.49
N PHE A 84 -12.30 0.94 4.94
CA PHE A 84 -12.41 0.60 3.53
C PHE A 84 -12.96 -0.82 3.35
N ASP A 85 -13.89 -1.00 2.42
CA ASP A 85 -14.40 -2.32 2.04
C ASP A 85 -13.36 -3.10 1.23
N LEU A 86 -12.62 -2.42 0.36
CA LEU A 86 -11.54 -2.99 -0.45
C LEU A 86 -10.35 -2.04 -0.51
N VAL A 87 -9.15 -2.60 -0.39
CA VAL A 87 -7.88 -1.87 -0.49
C VAL A 87 -7.00 -2.53 -1.54
N MET A 88 -6.63 -1.79 -2.58
CA MET A 88 -5.59 -2.17 -3.54
C MET A 88 -4.28 -1.48 -3.13
N PHE A 89 -3.26 -2.26 -2.78
CA PHE A 89 -2.02 -1.72 -2.21
C PHE A 89 -0.75 -2.44 -2.71
N PRO A 90 0.34 -1.70 -3.02
CA PRO A 90 1.59 -2.29 -3.48
C PRO A 90 2.15 -3.37 -2.55
N VAL A 91 2.49 -4.52 -3.13
CA VAL A 91 3.30 -5.58 -2.50
C VAL A 91 4.45 -5.90 -3.46
N ASP A 92 5.36 -4.94 -3.59
CA ASP A 92 6.31 -4.89 -4.69
C ASP A 92 7.67 -5.49 -4.31
N GLY A 93 7.94 -6.70 -4.80
CA GLY A 93 9.20 -7.39 -4.49
C GLY A 93 10.48 -6.67 -4.92
N ARG A 94 10.39 -5.65 -5.80
CA ARG A 94 11.56 -4.85 -6.20
C ARG A 94 12.17 -4.11 -5.02
N ILE A 95 11.34 -3.72 -4.03
CA ILE A 95 11.73 -3.11 -2.74
C ILE A 95 12.71 -4.01 -1.96
N GLY A 96 12.80 -5.31 -2.26
CA GLY A 96 13.70 -6.23 -1.55
C GLY A 96 13.19 -6.53 -0.14
N ASN A 97 14.09 -6.74 0.83
CA ASN A 97 13.67 -7.08 2.19
C ASN A 97 12.69 -6.03 2.74
N GLY A 98 11.60 -6.47 3.36
CA GLY A 98 10.59 -5.54 3.89
C GLY A 98 9.55 -5.03 2.88
N TYR A 99 9.49 -5.54 1.64
CA TYR A 99 8.48 -5.10 0.65
C TYR A 99 7.01 -5.19 1.09
N THR A 100 6.69 -6.02 2.08
CA THR A 100 5.34 -6.07 2.67
C THR A 100 5.07 -4.97 3.71
N LEU A 101 6.09 -4.23 4.15
CA LEU A 101 6.03 -3.32 5.30
C LEU A 101 5.01 -2.20 5.08
N GLY A 102 4.95 -1.60 3.89
CA GLY A 102 3.97 -0.55 3.59
C GLY A 102 2.52 -1.04 3.76
N GLY A 103 2.19 -2.21 3.21
CA GLY A 103 0.88 -2.84 3.38
C GLY A 103 0.57 -3.22 4.83
N ARG A 104 1.57 -3.70 5.58
CA ARG A 104 1.42 -4.00 7.01
C ARG A 104 1.10 -2.72 7.81
N GLN A 105 1.86 -1.66 7.56
CA GLN A 105 1.68 -0.36 8.20
C GLN A 105 0.31 0.25 7.90
N PHE A 106 -0.24 0.02 6.70
CA PHE A 106 -1.59 0.40 6.32
C PHE A 106 -2.64 -0.34 7.16
N ILE A 107 -2.60 -1.68 7.17
CA ILE A 107 -3.54 -2.54 7.92
C ILE A 107 -3.53 -2.22 9.43
N GLU A 108 -2.38 -1.89 9.99
CA GLU A 108 -2.26 -1.53 11.41
C GLU A 108 -2.95 -0.21 11.77
N ARG A 109 -3.26 0.64 10.80
CA ARG A 109 -3.75 2.01 11.03
C ARG A 109 -5.17 2.26 10.52
N LEU A 110 -5.64 1.46 9.57
CA LEU A 110 -6.90 1.61 8.86
C LEU A 110 -7.65 0.26 8.86
N LYS A 111 -8.98 0.30 8.94
CA LYS A 111 -9.81 -0.91 8.86
C LYS A 111 -9.92 -1.34 7.40
N VAL A 112 -9.63 -2.61 7.13
CA VAL A 112 -9.58 -3.18 5.78
C VAL A 112 -10.53 -4.37 5.69
N GLY A 113 -11.56 -4.26 4.84
CA GLY A 113 -12.51 -5.34 4.57
C GLY A 113 -11.93 -6.42 3.65
N MET A 114 -11.13 -6.05 2.66
CA MET A 114 -10.33 -6.96 1.85
C MET A 114 -9.06 -6.26 1.36
N PHE A 115 -7.93 -6.94 1.46
CA PHE A 115 -6.66 -6.50 0.92
C PHE A 115 -6.37 -7.21 -0.41
N VAL A 116 -6.15 -6.41 -1.45
CA VAL A 116 -5.80 -6.85 -2.80
C VAL A 116 -4.38 -6.35 -3.10
N PRO A 117 -3.40 -7.25 -3.30
CA PRO A 117 -2.06 -6.82 -3.65
C PRO A 117 -2.05 -6.20 -5.06
N MET A 118 -1.11 -5.28 -5.32
CA MET A 118 -0.78 -4.76 -6.65
C MET A 118 0.72 -4.51 -6.79
N HIS A 119 1.19 -4.04 -7.95
CA HIS A 119 2.60 -3.69 -8.24
C HIS A 119 3.59 -4.87 -8.15
N PHE A 120 3.11 -6.11 -8.19
CA PHE A 120 3.93 -7.30 -7.97
C PHE A 120 4.29 -8.08 -9.25
N VAL A 121 3.94 -7.57 -10.45
CA VAL A 121 4.11 -8.30 -11.73
C VAL A 121 5.56 -8.77 -11.94
N MET A 122 6.54 -7.92 -11.64
CA MET A 122 7.96 -8.28 -11.78
C MET A 122 8.43 -9.33 -10.76
N SER A 123 7.79 -9.41 -9.59
CA SER A 123 8.12 -10.37 -8.54
C SER A 123 7.28 -11.65 -8.59
N GLY A 124 6.18 -11.65 -9.35
CA GLY A 124 5.26 -12.78 -9.49
C GLY A 124 4.20 -12.88 -8.38
N PHE A 125 3.15 -13.67 -8.65
CA PHE A 125 1.99 -13.87 -7.75
C PHE A 125 2.40 -14.44 -6.39
N GLU A 126 3.25 -15.46 -6.35
CA GLU A 126 3.70 -16.10 -5.10
C GLU A 126 4.45 -15.12 -4.18
N SER A 127 5.15 -14.13 -4.76
CA SER A 127 5.80 -13.08 -3.97
C SER A 127 4.75 -12.19 -3.29
N ALA A 128 3.69 -11.80 -4.00
CA ALA A 128 2.61 -11.02 -3.42
C ALA A 128 1.88 -11.78 -2.31
N TRP A 129 1.66 -13.09 -2.47
CA TRP A 129 0.98 -13.94 -1.50
C TRP A 129 1.73 -14.06 -0.17
N ARG A 130 3.00 -13.67 -0.08
CA ARG A 130 3.72 -13.60 1.21
C ARG A 130 3.12 -12.61 2.20
N MET A 131 2.22 -11.73 1.75
CA MET A 131 1.44 -10.86 2.60
C MET A 131 0.26 -11.59 3.28
N GLU A 132 -0.26 -12.66 2.67
CA GLU A 132 -1.44 -13.41 3.15
C GLU A 132 -1.34 -13.85 4.62
N PRO A 133 -0.21 -14.43 5.11
CA PRO A 133 -0.13 -14.85 6.51
C PRO A 133 -0.31 -13.70 7.50
N PHE A 134 0.17 -12.51 7.17
CA PHE A 134 -0.01 -11.33 8.02
C PHE A 134 -1.45 -10.83 7.97
N CYS A 135 -2.06 -10.78 6.79
CA CYS A 135 -3.48 -10.42 6.68
C CYS A 135 -4.35 -11.37 7.50
N LYS A 136 -4.07 -12.68 7.44
CA LYS A 136 -4.75 -13.69 8.26
C LYS A 136 -4.55 -13.48 9.76
N GLU A 137 -3.35 -13.10 10.21
CA GLU A 137 -3.09 -12.74 11.62
C GLU A 137 -3.92 -11.55 12.08
N LYS A 138 -4.20 -10.60 11.18
CA LYS A 138 -5.01 -9.40 11.46
C LYS A 138 -6.51 -9.56 11.17
N ASP A 139 -6.97 -10.78 10.89
CA ASP A 139 -8.34 -11.09 10.47
C ASP A 139 -8.80 -10.25 9.25
N VAL A 140 -7.87 -9.93 8.34
CA VAL A 140 -8.12 -9.22 7.09
C VAL A 140 -8.17 -10.23 5.93
N PRO A 141 -9.28 -10.34 5.20
CA PRO A 141 -9.33 -11.11 3.95
C PRO A 141 -8.27 -10.64 2.95
N PHE A 142 -7.57 -11.57 2.33
CA PHE A 142 -6.55 -11.31 1.33
C PHE A 142 -6.90 -12.04 0.04
N TRP A 143 -6.82 -11.36 -1.10
CA TRP A 143 -7.05 -12.00 -2.39
C TRP A 143 -5.76 -12.51 -3.01
N CYS A 144 -5.59 -13.83 -3.05
CA CYS A 144 -4.53 -14.52 -3.77
C CYS A 144 -4.84 -14.55 -5.27
N ILE A 145 -4.55 -13.46 -5.97
CA ILE A 145 -4.69 -13.35 -7.43
C ILE A 145 -3.90 -14.48 -8.10
N GLY A 146 -4.56 -15.28 -8.94
CA GLY A 146 -3.95 -16.46 -9.57
C GLY A 146 -3.28 -16.20 -10.91
N HIS A 147 -3.76 -15.21 -11.66
CA HIS A 147 -3.25 -14.85 -12.99
C HIS A 147 -3.64 -13.41 -13.38
N GLU A 148 -3.05 -12.88 -14.44
CA GLU A 148 -3.50 -11.60 -15.01
C GLU A 148 -4.93 -11.72 -15.55
N GLY A 149 -5.77 -10.70 -15.29
CA GLY A 149 -7.18 -10.73 -15.66
C GLY A 149 -8.08 -11.59 -14.77
N ASP A 150 -7.56 -12.11 -13.65
CA ASP A 150 -8.39 -12.72 -12.60
C ASP A 150 -9.40 -11.71 -12.05
N SER A 151 -10.54 -12.20 -11.53
CA SER A 151 -11.65 -11.35 -11.10
C SER A 151 -12.36 -11.91 -9.87
N ILE A 152 -12.87 -11.01 -9.04
CA ILE A 152 -13.62 -11.33 -7.82
C ILE A 152 -14.90 -10.48 -7.75
N THR A 153 -15.92 -10.99 -7.07
CA THR A 153 -17.15 -10.26 -6.74
C THR A 153 -17.22 -10.06 -5.23
N ILE A 154 -17.55 -8.84 -4.80
CA ILE A 154 -17.52 -8.33 -3.41
C ILE A 154 -18.79 -7.56 -3.05
#